data_AF-A0A813DG57-F1
#
_entry.id   AF-A0A813DG57-F1
#
_cell.length_a   1.000
_cell.length_b   1.000
_cell.length_c   1.000
_cell.angle_alpha   90.00
_cell.angle_beta   90.00
_cell.angle_gamma   90.00
#
_symmetry.space_group_name_H-M   'P 1'
#
loop_
_entity.id
_entity.type
_entity.pdbx_description
1 polymer ?
#
loop_
_entity_poly.entity_id
_entity_poly.type
_entity_poly.pdbx_seq_one_letter_code
_entity_poly.pdbx_strand_id
1 'polypeptide(L)' 'SAGRTDLPGGSQDTMLTSLARLAQLPADTVVLPGHDYGQVPRSTIGEESASNSWMQHARNAFASMPPPLPLGAVRPHEEL' A
#
# COMPACT_ATOMS: atom_id res chain seq x y z
N SER A 1 -1.46 -8.07 -8.01
CA SER A 1 -0.85 -7.22 -9.06
C SER A 1 -0.70 -5.81 -8.52
N ALA A 2 -0.04 -4.89 -9.25
CA ALA A 2 0.04 -3.48 -8.89
C ALA A 2 0.03 -2.60 -10.13
N GLY A 3 -0.22 -1.29 -9.97
CA GLY A 3 -0.12 -0.31 -11.04
C GLY A 3 1.30 -0.19 -11.59
N ARG A 4 1.44 0.17 -12.86
CA ARG A 4 2.74 0.36 -13.53
C ARG A 4 3.48 1.58 -12.96
N THR A 5 4.81 1.53 -12.97
CA THR A 5 5.69 2.56 -12.37
C THR A 5 6.68 3.18 -13.37
N ASP A 6 6.55 2.88 -14.65
CA ASP A 6 7.49 3.22 -15.72
C ASP A 6 7.08 4.44 -16.57
N LEU A 7 5.94 5.08 -16.26
CA LEU A 7 5.56 6.36 -16.85
C LEU A 7 6.35 7.53 -16.22
N PRO A 8 6.45 8.70 -16.88
CA PRO A 8 7.13 9.86 -16.31
C PRO A 8 6.63 10.20 -14.90
N GLY A 9 7.55 10.30 -13.93
CA GLY A 9 7.24 10.53 -12.51
C GLY A 9 6.92 9.27 -11.70
N GLY A 10 6.83 8.10 -12.33
CA GLY A 10 6.69 6.81 -11.65
C GLY A 10 7.99 6.34 -10.98
N SER A 11 7.86 5.61 -9.87
CA SER A 11 8.99 5.04 -9.13
C SER A 11 8.59 3.73 -8.46
N GLN A 12 9.34 2.66 -8.74
CA GLN A 12 9.12 1.36 -8.11
C GLN A 12 9.39 1.41 -6.60
N ASP A 13 10.45 2.10 -6.16
CA ASP A 13 10.77 2.22 -4.73
C ASP A 13 9.67 2.97 -3.97
N THR A 14 9.12 4.02 -4.58
CA THR A 14 7.99 4.77 -4.00
C THR A 14 6.73 3.91 -3.92
N MET A 15 6.47 3.09 -4.96
CA MET A 15 5.36 2.13 -4.97
C MET A 15 5.51 1.11 -3.84
N LEU A 16 6.68 0.47 -3.71
CA LEU A 16 6.93 -0.53 -2.66
C LEU A 16 6.85 0.09 -1.26
N THR A 17 7.39 1.30 -1.06
CA THR A 17 7.26 2.04 0.21
C THR A 17 5.79 2.29 0.56
N SER A 18 4.98 2.67 -0.43
CA SER A 18 3.55 2.95 -0.23
C SER A 18 2.76 1.67 0.09
N LEU A 19 3.03 0.58 -0.63
CA LEU A 19 2.41 -0.72 -0.36
C LEU A 19 2.79 -1.26 1.02
N ALA A 20 4.03 -1.05 1.47
CA ALA A 20 4.46 -1.43 2.83
C ALA A 20 3.69 -0.65 3.91
N ARG A 21 3.34 0.61 3.67
CA ARG A 21 2.46 1.38 4.58
C ARG A 21 1.03 0.83 4.60
N LEU A 22 0.46 0.52 3.43
CA LEU A 22 -0.88 -0.07 3.34
C LEU A 22 -0.96 -1.44 4.00
N ALA A 23 0.10 -2.26 3.90
CA ALA A 23 0.15 -3.58 4.51
C ALA A 23 0.09 -3.59 6.06
N GLN A 24 0.16 -2.41 6.69
CA GLN A 24 0.07 -2.23 8.14
C GLN A 24 -1.36 -1.92 8.62
N LEU A 25 -2.30 -1.76 7.69
CA LEU A 25 -3.72 -1.62 8.02
C LEU A 25 -4.28 -2.96 8.56
N PRO A 26 -5.39 -2.93 9.32
CA PRO A 26 -6.08 -4.14 9.76
C PRO A 26 -6.37 -5.11 8.61
N ALA A 27 -6.23 -6.41 8.86
CA ALA A 27 -6.32 -7.43 7.81
C ALA A 27 -7.70 -7.47 7.12
N ASP A 28 -8.75 -7.09 7.81
CA ASP A 28 -10.13 -6.99 7.33
C ASP A 28 -10.43 -5.71 6.55
N THR A 29 -9.47 -4.78 6.45
CA THR A 29 -9.60 -3.56 5.65
C THR A 29 -9.85 -3.94 4.19
N VAL A 30 -10.98 -3.51 3.65
CA VAL A 30 -11.37 -3.77 2.25
C VAL A 30 -10.52 -2.94 1.30
N VAL A 31 -10.01 -3.59 0.26
CA VAL A 31 -9.26 -2.99 -0.84
C VAL A 31 -10.18 -2.89 -2.06
N LEU A 32 -10.37 -1.67 -2.54
CA LEU A 32 -11.12 -1.35 -3.75
C LEU A 32 -10.14 -0.80 -4.79
N PRO A 33 -9.71 -1.60 -5.79
CA PRO A 33 -8.70 -1.18 -6.75
C PRO A 33 -9.26 -0.16 -7.75
N GLY A 34 -8.42 0.74 -8.25
CA GLY A 34 -8.81 1.69 -9.29
C GLY A 34 -9.06 1.03 -10.65
N HIS A 35 -8.49 -0.15 -10.89
CA HIS A 35 -8.74 -0.99 -12.06
C HIS A 35 -8.84 -2.44 -11.62
N ASP A 36 -9.82 -3.16 -12.14
CA ASP A 36 -9.96 -4.60 -11.92
C ASP A 36 -9.83 -5.36 -13.25
N TYR A 37 -8.91 -6.32 -13.25
CA TYR A 37 -8.71 -7.29 -14.33
C TYR A 37 -8.64 -8.72 -13.76
N GLY A 38 -9.01 -8.88 -12.49
CA GLY A 38 -9.01 -10.15 -11.79
C GLY A 38 -10.36 -10.87 -11.87
N GLN A 39 -10.51 -11.90 -11.05
CA GLN A 39 -11.75 -12.67 -10.96
C GLN A 39 -12.77 -12.03 -10.01
N VAL A 40 -12.32 -11.19 -9.08
CA VAL A 40 -13.15 -10.56 -8.06
C VAL A 40 -12.86 -9.06 -7.99
N PRO A 41 -13.89 -8.21 -7.81
CA PRO A 41 -13.75 -6.75 -7.92
C PRO A 41 -13.18 -6.08 -6.66
N ARG A 42 -12.92 -6.86 -5.61
CA ARG A 42 -12.39 -6.37 -4.33
C ARG A 42 -11.64 -7.48 -3.59
N SER A 43 -10.81 -7.07 -2.65
CA SER A 43 -10.10 -7.95 -1.72
C SER A 43 -9.99 -7.27 -0.35
N THR A 44 -9.13 -7.79 0.51
CA THR A 44 -8.76 -7.25 1.82
C THR A 44 -7.25 -7.15 1.98
N ILE A 45 -6.77 -6.33 2.91
CA ILE A 45 -5.33 -6.21 3.20
C ILE A 45 -4.71 -7.56 3.59
N GLY A 46 -5.47 -8.42 4.27
CA GLY A 46 -5.04 -9.78 4.59
C GLY A 46 -4.82 -10.65 3.34
N GLU A 47 -5.80 -10.66 2.43
CA GLU A 47 -5.73 -11.42 1.17
C GLU A 47 -4.59 -10.92 0.26
N GLU A 48 -4.45 -9.60 0.12
CA GLU A 48 -3.38 -8.97 -0.66
C GLU A 48 -2.00 -9.26 -0.05
N SER A 49 -1.86 -9.16 1.28
CA SER A 49 -0.60 -9.47 1.95
C SER A 49 -0.19 -10.94 1.77
N ALA A 50 -1.16 -11.84 1.69
CA ALA A 50 -0.93 -13.27 1.55
C ALA A 50 -0.63 -13.71 0.10
N SER A 51 -1.19 -13.03 -0.91
CA SER A 51 -1.19 -13.52 -2.30
C SER A 51 -0.59 -12.57 -3.33
N ASN A 52 -0.56 -11.27 -3.06
CA ASN A 52 -0.04 -10.28 -4.02
C ASN A 52 1.48 -10.19 -3.90
N SER A 53 2.19 -10.66 -4.94
CA SER A 53 3.66 -10.64 -4.99
C SER A 53 4.28 -9.26 -4.77
N TRP A 54 3.62 -8.18 -5.21
CA TRP A 54 4.09 -6.80 -4.96
C TRP A 54 3.97 -6.42 -3.48
N MET A 55 2.87 -6.78 -2.83
CA MET A 55 2.69 -6.49 -1.41
C MET A 55 3.60 -7.36 -0.54
N GLN A 56 3.82 -8.63 -0.91
CA GLN A 56 4.82 -9.48 -0.26
C GLN A 56 6.24 -8.92 -0.41
N HIS A 57 6.61 -8.47 -1.61
CA HIS A 57 7.91 -7.84 -1.84
C HIS A 57 8.04 -6.56 -0.99
N ALA A 58 7.04 -5.69 -0.98
CA ALA A 58 7.04 -4.49 -0.15
C ALA A 58 7.23 -4.82 1.34
N ARG A 59 6.48 -5.80 1.88
CA ARG A 59 6.62 -6.23 3.28
C ARG A 59 8.01 -6.76 3.59
N ASN A 60 8.62 -7.52 2.68
CA ASN A 60 9.95 -8.06 2.88
C ASN A 60 11.03 -6.98 2.79
N ALA A 61 10.93 -6.08 1.81
CA ALA A 61 11.86 -4.97 1.63
C ALA A 61 11.80 -3.94 2.77
N PHE A 62 10.64 -3.81 3.43
CA PHE A 62 10.36 -2.83 4.47
C PHE A 62 9.87 -3.46 5.78
N ALA A 63 10.41 -4.63 6.15
CA ALA A 63 9.99 -5.39 7.33
C ALA A 63 10.14 -4.63 8.66
N SER A 64 11.05 -3.65 8.70
CA SER A 64 11.32 -2.79 9.85
C SER A 64 10.65 -1.41 9.76
N MET A 65 9.72 -1.19 8.82
CA MET A 65 9.01 0.07 8.70
C MET A 65 8.14 0.30 9.96
N PRO A 66 8.26 1.46 10.62
CA PRO A 66 7.42 1.77 11.77
C PRO A 66 5.94 1.91 11.33
N PRO A 67 4.99 1.64 12.26
CA PRO A 67 3.57 1.89 12.04
C PRO A 67 3.34 3.32 11.55
N PRO A 68 2.39 3.52 10.60
CA PRO A 68 1.98 4.86 10.25
C PRO A 68 1.55 5.60 11.51
N LEU A 69 1.92 6.88 11.59
CA LEU A 69 1.54 7.71 12.72
C LEU A 69 0.02 7.72 12.88
N PRO A 70 -0.51 7.74 14.12
CA PRO A 70 -1.94 7.82 14.34
C PRO A 70 -2.50 9.09 13.68
N LEU A 71 -3.74 9.03 13.21
CA LEU A 71 -4.39 10.05 12.37
C LEU A 71 -4.35 11.50 12.96
N GLY A 72 -4.08 11.65 14.26
CA GLY A 72 -3.95 12.93 14.96
C GLY A 72 -2.51 13.41 15.25
N ALA A 73 -1.48 12.71 14.78
CA ALA A 73 -0.08 13.08 15.01
C ALA A 73 0.55 13.90 13.87
N VAL A 74 -0.18 14.12 12.77
CA VAL A 74 0.23 15.07 11.74
C VAL A 74 0.00 16.47 12.29
N ARG A 75 1.09 17.23 12.49
CA ARG A 75 0.98 18.64 12.90
C ARG A 75 0.10 19.37 11.88
N PRO A 76 -0.92 20.13 12.30
CA PRO A 76 -1.71 20.93 11.38
C PRO A 76 -0.75 21.78 10.57
N HIS A 77 -0.92 21.79 9.25
CA HIS A 77 -0.21 22.71 8.38
C HIS A 77 -0.63 24.12 8.81
N GLU A 78 0.23 24.82 9.55
CA GLU A 78 0.08 26.26 9.75
C GLU A 78 0.19 26.90 8.36
N GLU A 79 -0.91 27.52 7.93
CA GLU A 79 -1.01 28.28 6.69
C GLU A 79 0.02 29.42 6.70
N LEU A 80 0.77 29.54 5.60
CA LEU A 80 1.60 30.72 5.29
C LEU A 80 0.75 31.77 4.57
#